data_AF-A0A842M452-F1
#
_entry.id   AF-A0A842M452-F1
#
_cell.length_a   1.000
_cell.length_b   1.000
_cell.length_c   1.000
_cell.angle_alpha   90.00
_cell.angle_beta   90.00
_cell.angle_gamma   90.00
#
_symmetry.space_group_name_H-M   'P 1'
#
loop_
_entity.id
_entity.type
_entity.pdbx_description
1 polymer ?
#
loop_
_entity_poly.entity_id
_entity_poly.type
_entity_poly.pdbx_seq_one_letter_code
_entity_poly.pdbx_strand_id
1 'polypeptide(L)'
;MLLLLGLALVLNISDVSAANGNNSTILNQQVTSQVNSQITYTPNEVNDAATRVKNFCETNKRLPNYVTIRNTQVTMPQFLNLLTTDLIQTNQGSKTSIPFKNVGEPSKPTGTTKGGTLTKTEYINIAQTIKNMIDATGKAPDNANSSIGQIKYETLIYTFSKVMNFYKTNGRLPNFVTVPGNGGNGTTSFGKGQLNGLQGIEGLQILAAYINKNLNHQGDFNPPYFFSL
;
A
#
# COMPACT_ATOMS: atom_id res chain seq x y z
N MET A 1 -65.97 -12.12 -4.40
CA MET A 1 -66.38 -13.01 -3.30
C MET A 1 -66.16 -14.44 -3.79
N LEU A 2 -65.00 -15.03 -3.49
CA LEU A 2 -64.87 -16.26 -2.67
C LEU A 2 -65.84 -17.37 -3.17
N LEU A 3 -65.38 -18.52 -3.67
CA LEU A 3 -64.88 -19.56 -2.78
C LEU A 3 -64.19 -20.72 -3.53
N LEU A 4 -63.07 -21.15 -2.93
CA LEU A 4 -62.61 -22.53 -2.70
C LEU A 4 -62.29 -23.51 -3.85
N LEU A 5 -60.97 -23.73 -3.94
CA LEU A 5 -60.30 -25.01 -4.16
C LEU A 5 -61.00 -26.17 -3.46
N GLY A 6 -61.12 -27.29 -4.17
CA GLY A 6 -61.36 -28.60 -3.57
C GLY A 6 -60.77 -29.67 -4.48
N LEU A 7 -59.49 -30.01 -4.29
CA LEU A 7 -58.98 -31.30 -4.73
C LEU A 7 -58.50 -32.07 -3.50
N ALA A 8 -59.19 -33.17 -3.25
CA ALA A 8 -59.03 -34.00 -2.07
C ALA A 8 -57.67 -34.70 -2.04
N LEU A 9 -57.09 -34.72 -0.85
CA LEU A 9 -55.94 -35.51 -0.45
C LEU A 9 -56.31 -37.01 -0.52
N VAL A 10 -55.61 -37.80 -1.33
CA VAL A 10 -55.62 -39.27 -1.22
C VAL A 10 -54.22 -39.73 -0.89
N LEU A 11 -53.98 -40.04 0.38
CA LEU A 11 -52.80 -40.75 0.87
C LEU A 11 -53.05 -42.24 0.70
N ASN A 12 -52.39 -42.88 -0.26
CA ASN A 12 -52.29 -44.33 -0.27
C ASN A 12 -50.95 -44.71 0.38
N ILE A 13 -51.02 -45.20 1.61
CA ILE A 13 -49.89 -45.72 2.37
C ILE A 13 -50.05 -47.24 2.36
N SER A 14 -49.12 -47.95 1.74
CA SER A 14 -49.08 -49.41 1.81
C SER A 14 -47.71 -49.85 2.34
N ASP A 15 -47.79 -50.30 3.58
CA ASP A 15 -46.91 -51.10 4.42
C ASP A 15 -45.64 -50.52 5.09
N VAL A 16 -45.84 -50.47 6.41
CA VAL A 16 -44.95 -50.36 7.56
C VAL A 16 -43.86 -51.43 7.54
N SER A 17 -42.61 -50.98 7.69
CA SER A 17 -41.51 -51.77 8.26
C SER A 17 -41.08 -51.10 9.57
N ALA A 18 -41.13 -51.87 10.65
CA ALA A 18 -40.91 -51.41 12.01
C ALA A 18 -39.44 -51.13 12.35
N ALA A 19 -39.27 -50.14 13.24
CA ALA A 19 -38.20 -49.94 14.22
C ALA A 19 -36.83 -49.35 13.79
N ASN A 20 -36.73 -48.05 14.07
CA ASN A 20 -35.67 -47.39 14.86
C ASN A 20 -34.42 -46.84 14.14
N GLY A 21 -34.38 -45.50 14.02
CA GLY A 21 -33.15 -44.71 13.92
C GLY A 21 -32.90 -43.99 12.60
N ASN A 22 -33.41 -42.76 12.48
CA ASN A 22 -32.90 -41.67 11.63
C ASN A 22 -32.76 -41.95 10.12
N ASN A 23 -33.88 -41.90 9.39
CA ASN A 23 -33.84 -41.71 7.94
C ASN A 23 -33.70 -40.22 7.60
N SER A 24 -32.53 -39.64 7.89
CA SER A 24 -32.15 -38.28 7.49
C SER A 24 -31.39 -38.30 6.16
N THR A 25 -32.02 -38.80 5.10
CA THR A 25 -31.40 -38.86 3.75
C THR A 25 -32.08 -37.91 2.75
N ILE A 26 -33.12 -37.16 3.17
CA ILE A 26 -33.75 -36.13 2.34
C ILE A 26 -33.89 -34.85 3.18
N LEU A 27 -32.78 -34.20 3.56
CA LEU A 27 -32.82 -32.88 4.20
C LEU A 27 -31.47 -32.13 4.17
N ASN A 28 -30.65 -32.30 3.13
CA ASN A 28 -29.51 -31.39 2.95
C ASN A 28 -29.09 -31.14 1.49
N GLN A 29 -30.04 -31.12 0.57
CA GLN A 29 -29.77 -30.67 -0.80
C GLN A 29 -30.66 -29.48 -1.14
N GLN A 30 -30.71 -28.48 -0.25
CA GLN A 30 -31.34 -27.20 -0.59
C GLN A 30 -30.84 -25.95 0.17
N VAL A 31 -29.75 -26.00 0.94
CA VAL A 31 -29.06 -24.77 1.42
C VAL A 31 -27.54 -24.95 1.46
N THR A 32 -26.90 -25.10 0.30
CA THR A 32 -25.52 -24.63 0.10
C THR A 32 -25.36 -24.15 -1.34
N SER A 33 -26.13 -23.14 -1.73
CA SER A 33 -25.59 -22.18 -2.69
C SER A 33 -24.46 -21.48 -1.95
N GLN A 34 -23.23 -22.00 -2.07
CA GLN A 34 -22.02 -21.29 -1.66
C GLN A 34 -22.02 -19.98 -2.46
N VAL A 35 -22.56 -18.92 -1.87
CA VAL A 35 -22.13 -17.58 -2.21
C VAL A 35 -20.71 -17.53 -1.68
N ASN A 36 -19.75 -17.90 -2.54
CA ASN A 36 -18.34 -17.66 -2.27
C ASN A 36 -18.14 -16.15 -2.37
N SER A 37 -18.60 -15.42 -1.34
CA SER A 37 -18.49 -13.97 -1.24
C SER A 37 -17.01 -13.65 -1.17
N GLN A 38 -16.42 -13.34 -2.32
CA GLN A 38 -15.04 -12.87 -2.39
C GLN A 38 -14.91 -11.63 -1.51
N ILE A 39 -14.03 -11.69 -0.51
CA ILE A 39 -13.73 -10.54 0.34
C ILE A 39 -13.24 -9.41 -0.58
N THR A 40 -13.82 -8.23 -0.46
CA THR A 40 -13.36 -7.02 -1.14
C THR A 40 -13.07 -5.93 -0.12
N TYR A 41 -12.19 -4.98 -0.44
CA TYR A 41 -11.89 -3.80 0.38
C TYR A 41 -12.15 -2.54 -0.41
N THR A 42 -12.70 -1.52 0.24
CA THR A 42 -12.85 -0.21 -0.40
C THR A 42 -11.49 0.50 -0.49
N PRO A 43 -11.29 1.42 -1.46
CA PRO A 43 -10.09 2.26 -1.53
C PRO A 43 -9.79 2.98 -0.21
N ASN A 44 -10.82 3.46 0.51
CA ASN A 44 -10.63 4.14 1.79
C ASN A 44 -10.03 3.22 2.86
N GLU A 45 -10.48 1.96 2.93
CA GLU A 45 -9.95 0.98 3.88
C GLU A 45 -8.47 0.65 3.59
N VAL A 46 -8.11 0.55 2.31
CA VAL A 46 -6.73 0.33 1.87
C VAL A 46 -5.86 1.56 2.16
N ASN A 47 -6.36 2.77 1.91
CA ASN A 47 -5.68 4.03 2.21
C ASN A 47 -5.45 4.25 3.71
N ASP A 48 -6.40 3.85 4.56
CA ASP A 48 -6.25 3.87 6.00
C ASP A 48 -5.18 2.87 6.48
N ALA A 49 -5.17 1.67 5.90
CA ALA A 49 -4.12 0.68 6.15
C ALA A 49 -2.75 1.19 5.70
N ALA A 50 -2.68 1.86 4.55
CA ALA A 50 -1.46 2.47 4.02
C ALA A 50 -0.89 3.53 4.97
N THR A 51 -1.76 4.36 5.54
CA THR A 51 -1.38 5.34 6.57
C THR A 51 -0.71 4.65 7.76
N ARG A 52 -1.30 3.56 8.27
CA ARG A 52 -0.76 2.80 9.41
C ARG A 52 0.58 2.13 9.08
N VAL A 53 0.70 1.50 7.92
CA VAL A 53 1.96 0.84 7.50
C VAL A 53 3.07 1.87 7.30
N LYS A 54 2.78 3.01 6.66
CA LYS A 54 3.73 4.13 6.50
C LYS A 54 4.23 4.62 7.86
N ASN A 55 3.34 4.90 8.79
CA ASN A 55 3.72 5.36 10.13
C ASN A 55 4.53 4.29 10.89
N PHE A 56 4.14 3.02 10.79
CA PHE A 56 4.89 1.92 11.40
C PHE A 56 6.32 1.85 10.87
N CYS A 57 6.53 1.96 9.56
CA CYS A 57 7.85 1.95 8.94
C CYS A 57 8.71 3.15 9.39
N GLU A 58 8.10 4.33 9.50
CA GLU A 58 8.79 5.54 9.95
C GLU A 58 9.26 5.43 11.40
N THR A 59 8.44 4.84 12.27
CA THR A 59 8.77 4.64 13.69
C THR A 59 9.73 3.47 13.90
N ASN A 60 9.46 2.31 13.29
CA ASN A 60 10.14 1.05 13.61
C ASN A 60 11.28 0.70 12.65
N LYS A 61 11.46 1.46 11.56
CA LYS A 61 12.49 1.23 10.52
C LYS A 61 12.44 -0.16 9.89
N ARG A 62 11.26 -0.80 9.92
CA ARG A 62 10.98 -2.12 9.33
C ARG A 62 9.51 -2.22 8.92
N LEU A 63 9.18 -3.18 8.05
CA LEU A 63 7.78 -3.52 7.77
C LEU A 63 7.11 -4.21 8.96
N PRO A 64 5.79 -4.01 9.15
CA PRO A 64 5.01 -4.85 10.04
C PRO A 64 4.82 -6.24 9.42
N ASN A 65 4.49 -7.25 10.23
CA ASN A 65 4.21 -8.59 9.72
C ASN A 65 2.88 -8.65 8.94
N TYR A 66 1.90 -7.87 9.39
CA TYR A 66 0.59 -7.73 8.78
C TYR A 66 0.01 -6.34 9.10
N VAL A 67 -1.04 -5.96 8.38
CA VAL A 67 -1.90 -4.82 8.70
C VAL A 67 -3.33 -5.32 8.88
N THR A 68 -4.01 -4.85 9.91
CA THR A 68 -5.42 -5.17 10.11
C THR A 68 -6.28 -4.25 9.25
N ILE A 69 -7.18 -4.85 8.47
CA ILE A 69 -8.25 -4.15 7.74
C ILE A 69 -9.58 -4.76 8.19
N ARG A 70 -10.46 -3.94 8.76
CA ARG A 70 -11.61 -4.39 9.58
C ARG A 70 -11.17 -5.34 10.71
N ASN A 71 -11.47 -6.64 10.58
CA ASN A 71 -11.16 -7.69 11.56
C ASN A 71 -10.23 -8.77 10.96
N THR A 72 -9.64 -8.51 9.79
CA THR A 72 -8.79 -9.47 9.08
C THR A 72 -7.34 -9.00 9.11
N GLN A 73 -6.43 -9.91 9.48
CA GLN A 73 -5.00 -9.69 9.33
C GLN A 73 -4.61 -9.89 7.86
N VAL A 74 -4.12 -8.83 7.23
CA VAL A 74 -3.65 -8.84 5.84
C VAL A 74 -2.13 -8.84 5.86
N THR A 75 -1.52 -9.92 5.35
CA THR A 75 -0.05 -10.04 5.26
C THR A 75 0.52 -8.98 4.32
N MET A 76 1.82 -8.69 4.44
CA MET A 76 2.47 -7.70 3.58
C MET A 76 2.41 -8.01 2.07
N PRO A 77 2.54 -9.27 1.60
CA PRO A 77 2.38 -9.60 0.17
C PRO A 77 0.96 -9.35 -0.33
N GLN A 78 -0.05 -9.72 0.46
CA GLN A 78 -1.45 -9.45 0.15
C GLN A 78 -1.72 -7.94 0.15
N PHE A 79 -1.12 -7.21 1.09
CA PHE A 79 -1.24 -5.76 1.18
C PHE A 79 -0.56 -5.05 -0.01
N LEU A 80 0.58 -5.55 -0.49
CA LEU A 80 1.22 -5.03 -1.71
C LEU A 80 0.27 -5.12 -2.91
N ASN A 81 -0.47 -6.22 -3.08
CA ASN A 81 -1.47 -6.35 -4.14
C ASN A 81 -2.64 -5.36 -3.98
N LEU A 82 -3.11 -5.14 -2.74
CA LEU A 82 -4.14 -4.14 -2.47
C LEU A 82 -3.65 -2.72 -2.82
N LEU A 83 -2.43 -2.37 -2.39
CA LEU A 83 -1.80 -1.07 -2.67
C LEU A 83 -1.63 -0.82 -4.16
N THR A 84 -1.08 -1.78 -4.92
CA THR A 84 -0.88 -1.60 -6.37
C THR A 84 -2.19 -1.49 -7.10
N THR A 85 -3.19 -2.28 -6.73
CA THR A 85 -4.53 -2.20 -7.34
C THR A 85 -5.21 -0.87 -7.03
N ASP A 86 -5.17 -0.42 -5.77
CA ASP A 86 -5.73 0.88 -5.34
C ASP A 86 -5.05 2.05 -6.06
N LEU A 87 -3.72 2.02 -6.15
CA LEU A 87 -2.94 3.04 -6.84
C LEU A 87 -3.28 3.13 -8.34
N ILE A 88 -3.42 1.99 -9.03
CA ILE A 88 -3.80 1.94 -10.44
C ILE A 88 -5.24 2.47 -10.63
N GLN A 89 -6.18 2.03 -9.81
CA GLN A 89 -7.57 2.48 -9.85
C GLN A 89 -7.70 3.98 -9.57
N THR A 90 -6.98 4.46 -8.56
CA THR A 90 -6.88 5.88 -8.20
C THR A 90 -6.35 6.71 -9.36
N ASN A 91 -5.33 6.23 -10.08
CA ASN A 91 -4.80 6.92 -11.26
C ASN A 91 -5.82 6.97 -12.41
N GLN A 92 -6.73 6.01 -12.50
CA GLN A 92 -7.81 5.95 -13.48
C GLN A 92 -9.10 6.67 -13.02
N GLY A 93 -9.13 7.22 -11.81
CA GLY A 93 -10.33 7.84 -11.22
C GLY A 93 -11.40 6.84 -10.76
N SER A 94 -11.06 5.55 -10.68
CA SER A 94 -11.97 4.49 -10.23
C SER A 94 -12.02 4.39 -8.70
N LYS A 95 -13.22 4.15 -8.16
CA LYS A 95 -13.48 3.93 -6.72
C LYS A 95 -13.99 2.52 -6.44
N THR A 96 -13.75 1.60 -7.37
CA THR A 96 -14.28 0.24 -7.31
C THR A 96 -13.70 -0.51 -6.11
N SER A 97 -14.49 -1.37 -5.48
CA SER A 97 -13.96 -2.22 -4.40
C SER A 97 -12.91 -3.18 -4.95
N ILE A 98 -11.83 -3.36 -4.20
CA ILE A 98 -10.66 -4.13 -4.58
C ILE A 98 -10.84 -5.57 -4.06
N PRO A 99 -10.87 -6.58 -4.95
CA PRO A 99 -10.94 -7.97 -4.51
C PRO A 99 -9.70 -8.36 -3.71
N PHE A 100 -9.92 -8.95 -2.54
CA PHE A 100 -8.88 -9.61 -1.78
C PHE A 100 -8.38 -10.83 -2.57
N LYS A 101 -7.07 -10.95 -2.64
CA LYS A 101 -6.36 -12.08 -3.23
C LYS A 101 -5.40 -12.65 -2.21
N ASN A 102 -5.32 -13.97 -2.16
CA ASN A 102 -4.22 -14.60 -1.45
C ASN A 102 -2.94 -14.44 -2.28
N VAL A 103 -1.87 -13.97 -1.66
CA VAL A 103 -0.58 -13.71 -2.32
C VAL A 103 0.52 -14.32 -1.47
N GLY A 104 1.36 -15.14 -2.09
CA GLY A 104 2.51 -15.75 -1.45
C GLY A 104 3.68 -14.80 -1.26
N GLU A 105 4.55 -15.15 -0.32
CA GLU A 105 5.80 -14.43 -0.03
C GLU A 105 6.73 -14.36 -1.25
N PRO A 106 7.58 -13.31 -1.34
CA PRO A 106 8.69 -13.27 -2.28
C PRO A 106 9.64 -14.45 -2.06
N SER A 107 10.31 -14.89 -3.13
CA SER A 107 11.16 -16.09 -3.08
C SER A 107 12.54 -15.79 -2.49
N LYS A 108 13.13 -14.63 -2.81
CA LYS A 108 14.47 -14.20 -2.38
C LYS A 108 14.60 -12.67 -2.37
N PRO A 109 13.98 -11.94 -1.42
CA PRO A 109 14.21 -10.50 -1.28
C PRO A 109 15.64 -10.22 -0.75
N THR A 110 16.62 -10.20 -1.64
CA THR A 110 18.04 -9.92 -1.33
C THR A 110 18.53 -8.69 -2.10
N GLY A 111 19.66 -8.09 -1.69
CA GLY A 111 20.25 -6.90 -2.35
C GLY A 111 20.22 -5.61 -1.51
N THR A 112 20.27 -4.44 -2.14
CA THR A 112 20.17 -3.11 -1.49
C THR A 112 19.42 -2.15 -2.39
N THR A 113 18.48 -1.37 -1.84
CA THR A 113 17.86 -0.26 -2.58
C THR A 113 18.74 0.98 -2.48
N LYS A 114 19.11 1.57 -3.61
CA LYS A 114 19.97 2.76 -3.69
C LYS A 114 19.29 4.02 -3.12
N GLY A 115 17.97 4.09 -3.24
CA GLY A 115 17.19 5.28 -2.91
C GLY A 115 17.22 6.33 -4.03
N GLY A 116 16.30 7.28 -3.98
CA GLY A 116 16.16 8.32 -5.00
C GLY A 116 14.71 8.79 -5.13
N THR A 117 14.36 9.35 -6.28
CA THR A 117 13.02 9.90 -6.54
C THR A 117 12.42 9.22 -7.78
N LEU A 118 11.17 8.79 -7.66
CA LEU A 118 10.39 8.27 -8.78
C LEU A 118 9.37 9.30 -9.24
N THR A 119 9.18 9.41 -10.54
CA THR A 119 8.10 10.22 -11.12
C THR A 119 6.74 9.52 -10.99
N LYS A 120 5.64 10.27 -11.16
CA LYS A 120 4.29 9.69 -11.20
C LYS A 120 4.16 8.56 -12.20
N THR A 121 4.55 8.81 -13.44
CA THR A 121 4.50 7.81 -14.51
C THR A 121 5.26 6.54 -14.11
N GLU A 122 6.43 6.71 -13.50
CA GLU A 122 7.28 5.60 -13.12
C GLU A 122 6.72 4.74 -11.99
N TYR A 123 6.29 5.34 -10.86
CA TYR A 123 5.74 4.54 -9.77
C TYR A 123 4.40 3.87 -10.15
N ILE A 124 3.63 4.45 -11.09
CA ILE A 124 2.44 3.80 -11.66
C ILE A 124 2.84 2.59 -12.53
N ASN A 125 3.86 2.72 -13.38
CA ASN A 125 4.37 1.62 -14.19
C ASN A 125 4.92 0.47 -13.33
N ILE A 126 5.61 0.79 -12.24
CA ILE A 126 6.09 -0.19 -11.27
C ILE A 126 4.90 -0.91 -10.61
N ALA A 127 3.87 -0.18 -10.18
CA ALA A 127 2.66 -0.77 -9.61
C ALA A 127 1.96 -1.73 -10.60
N GLN A 128 1.85 -1.35 -11.87
CA GLN A 128 1.28 -2.21 -12.92
C GLN A 128 2.10 -3.47 -13.12
N THR A 129 3.44 -3.35 -13.17
CA THR A 129 4.34 -4.50 -13.33
C THR A 129 4.19 -5.48 -12.18
N ILE A 130 4.18 -4.98 -10.94
CA ILE A 130 4.00 -5.80 -9.74
C ILE A 130 2.64 -6.48 -9.74
N LYS A 131 1.56 -5.75 -10.07
CA LYS A 131 0.22 -6.33 -10.15
C LYS A 131 0.18 -7.47 -11.18
N ASN A 132 0.75 -7.26 -12.36
CA ASN A 132 0.81 -8.29 -13.39
C ASN A 132 1.61 -9.53 -12.94
N MET A 133 2.72 -9.34 -12.22
CA MET A 133 3.49 -10.45 -11.65
C MET A 133 2.71 -11.24 -10.60
N ILE A 134 2.00 -10.54 -9.70
CA ILE A 134 1.17 -11.19 -8.68
C ILE A 134 0.02 -11.96 -9.35
N ASP A 135 -0.62 -11.37 -10.36
CA ASP A 135 -1.69 -12.02 -11.11
C ASP A 135 -1.19 -13.28 -11.86
N ALA A 136 0.04 -13.26 -12.37
CA ALA A 136 0.63 -14.37 -13.11
C ALA A 136 1.18 -15.50 -12.22
N THR A 137 1.77 -15.16 -11.08
CA THR A 137 2.53 -16.11 -10.25
C THR A 137 1.87 -16.44 -8.91
N GLY A 138 0.88 -15.64 -8.49
CA GLY A 138 0.31 -15.70 -7.15
C GLY A 138 1.27 -15.28 -6.04
N LYS A 139 2.43 -14.69 -6.36
CA LYS A 139 3.47 -14.30 -5.39
C LYS A 139 3.89 -12.85 -5.57
N ALA A 140 4.29 -12.21 -4.47
CA ALA A 140 4.90 -10.89 -4.53
C ALA A 140 6.30 -10.95 -5.19
N PRO A 141 6.72 -9.89 -5.91
CA PRO A 141 8.09 -9.76 -6.42
C PRO A 141 9.12 -9.71 -5.29
N ASP A 142 10.33 -10.20 -5.56
CA ASP A 142 11.50 -9.94 -4.71
C ASP A 142 11.93 -8.47 -4.76
N ASN A 143 11.83 -7.86 -5.94
CA ASN A 143 12.17 -6.48 -6.24
C ASN A 143 11.43 -6.01 -7.51
N ALA A 144 11.51 -4.71 -7.80
CA ALA A 144 11.09 -4.13 -9.06
C ALA A 144 12.17 -3.21 -9.63
N ASN A 145 12.31 -3.22 -10.95
CA ASN A 145 13.25 -2.36 -11.67
C ASN A 145 12.70 -0.93 -11.77
N SER A 146 13.59 0.06 -11.68
CA SER A 146 13.29 1.49 -11.81
C SER A 146 14.52 2.25 -12.33
N SER A 147 14.34 3.54 -12.63
CA SER A 147 15.42 4.46 -12.99
C SER A 147 16.47 4.64 -11.90
N ILE A 148 16.10 4.43 -10.63
CA ILE A 148 17.01 4.48 -9.48
C ILE A 148 17.64 3.12 -9.15
N GLY A 149 17.42 2.11 -9.99
CA GLY A 149 17.87 0.73 -9.82
C GLY A 149 16.77 -0.18 -9.28
N GLN A 150 17.17 -1.30 -8.67
CA GLN A 150 16.23 -2.26 -8.09
C GLN A 150 15.71 -1.78 -6.73
N ILE A 151 14.38 -1.75 -6.59
CA ILE A 151 13.69 -1.43 -5.36
C ILE A 151 13.18 -2.73 -4.75
N LYS A 152 13.58 -3.00 -3.50
CA LYS A 152 13.17 -4.21 -2.80
C LYS A 152 11.68 -4.21 -2.50
N TYR A 153 11.14 -5.42 -2.40
CA TYR A 153 9.81 -5.71 -1.87
C TYR A 153 9.41 -4.84 -0.68
N GLU A 154 10.25 -4.76 0.36
CA GLU A 154 9.90 -4.02 1.58
C GLU A 154 9.78 -2.52 1.34
N THR A 155 10.71 -2.00 0.54
CA THR A 155 10.75 -0.59 0.16
C THR A 155 9.61 -0.23 -0.78
N LEU A 156 9.14 -1.15 -1.62
CA LEU A 156 7.97 -0.96 -2.49
C LEU A 156 6.70 -0.74 -1.66
N ILE A 157 6.45 -1.59 -0.66
CA ILE A 157 5.28 -1.45 0.22
C ILE A 157 5.30 -0.12 0.95
N TYR A 158 6.45 0.27 1.52
CA TYR A 158 6.59 1.56 2.18
C TYR A 158 6.36 2.73 1.21
N THR A 159 6.96 2.67 0.01
CA THR A 159 6.83 3.73 -1.00
C THR A 159 5.39 3.91 -1.46
N PHE A 160 4.70 2.82 -1.79
CA PHE A 160 3.29 2.90 -2.18
C PHE A 160 2.39 3.32 -1.01
N SER A 161 2.70 2.89 0.21
CA SER A 161 1.98 3.38 1.41
C SER A 161 2.10 4.89 1.58
N LYS A 162 3.28 5.47 1.32
CA LYS A 162 3.48 6.93 1.30
C LYS A 162 2.67 7.61 0.20
N VAL A 163 2.65 7.04 -1.01
CA VAL A 163 1.87 7.58 -2.15
C VAL A 163 0.38 7.62 -1.82
N MET A 164 -0.16 6.52 -1.30
CA MET A 164 -1.58 6.41 -0.95
C MET A 164 -1.96 7.29 0.25
N ASN A 165 -1.08 7.40 1.26
CA ASN A 165 -1.26 8.39 2.33
C ASN A 165 -1.27 9.83 1.80
N PHE A 166 -0.36 10.19 0.88
CA PHE A 166 -0.37 11.50 0.25
C PHE A 166 -1.69 11.75 -0.50
N TYR A 167 -2.16 10.78 -1.27
CA TYR A 167 -3.44 10.86 -1.98
C TYR A 167 -4.60 11.10 -1.01
N LYS A 168 -4.69 10.33 0.07
CA LYS A 168 -5.71 10.48 1.11
C LYS A 168 -5.74 11.90 1.70
N THR A 169 -4.58 12.49 1.98
CA THR A 169 -4.49 13.85 2.55
C THR A 169 -4.75 14.95 1.54
N ASN A 170 -4.34 14.78 0.27
CA ASN A 170 -4.27 15.87 -0.71
C ASN A 170 -5.30 15.76 -1.84
N GLY A 171 -6.06 14.67 -1.93
CA GLY A 171 -7.03 14.42 -3.00
C GLY A 171 -6.42 14.20 -4.39
N ARG A 172 -5.08 14.13 -4.50
CA ARG A 172 -4.36 13.91 -5.76
C ARG A 172 -3.12 13.05 -5.55
N LEU A 173 -2.73 12.30 -6.57
CA LEU A 173 -1.47 11.56 -6.55
C LEU A 173 -0.26 12.53 -6.59
N PRO A 174 0.84 12.22 -5.90
CA PRO A 174 2.03 13.06 -5.90
C PRO A 174 2.75 13.00 -7.26
N ASN A 175 3.29 14.11 -7.74
CA ASN A 175 4.05 14.10 -9.00
C ASN A 175 5.37 13.33 -8.88
N PHE A 176 5.91 13.26 -7.65
CA PHE A 176 7.15 12.58 -7.32
C PHE A 176 7.03 11.91 -5.95
N VAL A 177 7.73 10.80 -5.76
CA VAL A 177 7.87 10.16 -4.44
C VAL A 177 9.33 9.79 -4.18
N THR A 178 9.81 10.12 -2.99
CA THR A 178 11.15 9.73 -2.54
C THR A 178 11.14 8.32 -1.98
N VAL A 179 12.03 7.49 -2.51
CA VAL A 179 12.34 6.13 -2.10
C VAL A 179 13.56 6.16 -1.18
N PRO A 180 13.48 5.66 0.07
CA PRO A 180 14.66 5.58 0.93
C PRO A 180 15.65 4.55 0.39
N GLY A 181 16.94 4.87 0.47
CA GLY A 181 18.01 3.91 0.26
C GLY A 181 18.31 3.13 1.53
N ASN A 182 18.74 1.87 1.40
CA ASN A 182 19.15 1.03 2.54
C ASN A 182 20.69 1.08 2.76
N GLY A 183 21.43 1.85 1.95
CA GLY A 183 22.87 2.07 2.11
C GLY A 183 23.17 3.35 2.88
N GLY A 184 23.45 3.22 4.19
CA GLY A 184 24.03 4.28 5.02
C GLY A 184 23.03 5.26 5.66
N ASN A 185 22.87 5.15 6.99
CA ASN A 185 22.31 6.23 7.81
C ASN A 185 23.24 7.45 7.77
N GLY A 186 22.96 8.39 6.86
CA GLY A 186 23.53 9.74 6.88
C GLY A 186 22.47 10.75 7.31
N THR A 187 22.05 10.72 8.57
CA THR A 187 21.27 11.82 9.15
C THR A 187 22.23 12.94 9.53
N THR A 188 22.33 14.01 8.72
CA THR A 188 22.94 15.26 9.19
C THR A 188 21.84 16.09 9.86
N SER A 189 21.76 16.00 11.19
CA SER A 189 20.89 16.84 12.01
C SER A 189 21.56 18.20 12.25
N PHE A 190 20.92 19.28 11.82
CA PHE A 190 21.29 20.64 12.23
C PHE A 190 20.10 21.27 12.96
N GLY A 191 20.13 21.23 14.30
CA GLY A 191 19.13 21.89 15.14
C GLY A 191 17.69 21.44 14.88
N LYS A 192 16.71 22.15 15.46
CA LYS A 192 15.28 21.78 15.47
C LYS A 192 14.56 21.77 14.09
N GLY A 193 15.27 21.67 12.97
CA GLY A 193 14.72 21.58 11.62
C GLY A 193 15.31 20.42 10.81
N GLN A 194 14.46 19.56 10.26
CA GLN A 194 14.86 18.49 9.34
C GLN A 194 14.80 19.02 7.89
N LEU A 195 15.95 19.11 7.21
CA LEU A 195 15.99 19.40 5.77
C LEU A 195 15.76 18.10 5.00
N ASN A 196 14.53 17.90 4.54
CA ASN A 196 14.19 16.79 3.67
C ASN A 196 14.70 17.07 2.26
N GLY A 197 15.67 16.28 1.77
CA GLY A 197 15.97 16.20 0.32
C GLY A 197 17.41 16.39 -0.14
N LEU A 198 18.42 16.50 0.73
CA LEU A 198 19.83 16.54 0.29
C LEU A 198 20.51 15.19 0.60
N GLN A 199 21.03 14.52 -0.44
CA GLN A 199 21.71 13.23 -0.32
C GLN A 199 23.20 13.36 -0.71
N GLY A 200 24.10 12.78 0.09
CA GLY A 200 25.53 12.63 -0.23
C GLY A 200 26.40 13.90 -0.09
N ILE A 201 27.68 13.79 -0.48
CA ILE A 201 28.67 14.88 -0.44
C ILE A 201 28.26 16.11 -1.26
N GLU A 202 27.43 15.91 -2.28
CA GLU A 202 26.88 16.99 -3.10
C GLU A 202 25.97 17.91 -2.28
N GLY A 203 25.21 17.34 -1.33
CA GLY A 203 24.41 18.13 -0.39
C GLY A 203 25.26 19.04 0.50
N LEU A 204 26.41 18.52 0.97
CA LEU A 204 27.38 19.32 1.74
C LEU A 204 28.04 20.41 0.88
N GLN A 205 28.33 20.12 -0.40
CA GLN A 205 28.89 21.11 -1.32
C GLN A 205 27.89 22.21 -1.68
N ILE A 206 26.61 21.88 -1.91
CA ILE A 206 25.54 22.86 -2.16
C ILE A 206 25.33 23.75 -0.92
N LEU A 207 25.33 23.16 0.28
CA LEU A 207 25.24 23.92 1.52
C LEU A 207 26.46 24.83 1.70
N ALA A 208 27.68 24.32 1.50
CA ALA A 208 28.91 25.11 1.55
C ALA A 208 28.88 26.26 0.53
N ALA A 209 28.42 26.02 -0.70
CA ALA A 209 28.27 27.04 -1.73
C ALA A 209 27.24 28.11 -1.34
N TYR A 210 26.09 27.72 -0.77
CA TYR A 210 25.07 28.65 -0.30
C TYR A 210 25.57 29.50 0.88
N ILE A 211 26.23 28.88 1.85
CA ILE A 211 26.84 29.56 3.00
C ILE A 211 27.89 30.56 2.52
N ASN A 212 28.81 30.14 1.65
CA ASN A 212 29.85 31.01 1.13
C ASN A 212 29.29 32.17 0.30
N LYS A 213 28.24 31.93 -0.50
CA LYS A 213 27.57 32.98 -1.27
C LYS A 213 26.93 34.04 -0.37
N ASN A 214 26.37 33.65 0.77
CA ASN A 214 25.56 34.55 1.60
C ASN A 214 26.32 35.16 2.78
N LEU A 215 27.46 34.58 3.19
CA LEU A 215 28.33 35.17 4.23
C LEU A 215 29.33 36.19 3.66
N ASN A 216 29.77 36.03 2.40
CA ASN A 216 30.82 36.87 1.83
C ASN A 216 30.34 38.26 1.35
N HIS A 217 29.05 38.59 1.49
CA HIS A 217 28.51 39.91 1.15
C HIS A 217 28.35 40.87 2.35
N GLN A 218 28.82 40.49 3.55
CA GLN A 218 28.76 41.36 4.74
C GLN A 218 29.96 42.31 4.90
N GLY A 219 30.90 42.32 3.95
CA GLY A 219 32.12 43.13 4.02
C GLY A 219 32.06 44.56 3.46
N ASP A 220 31.00 44.94 2.73
CA ASP A 220 30.95 46.23 2.00
C ASP A 220 30.07 47.30 2.68
N PHE A 221 29.93 47.27 4.02
CA PHE A 221 29.48 48.46 4.75
C PHE A 221 30.68 49.33 5.10
N ASN A 222 31.09 50.18 4.16
CA ASN A 222 31.96 51.33 4.41
C ASN A 222 31.11 52.58 4.66
N PRO A 223 30.92 53.03 5.91
CA PRO A 223 30.55 54.41 6.16
C PRO A 223 31.82 55.23 6.45
N PRO A 224 32.30 56.11 5.56
CA PRO A 224 32.85 57.36 6.04
C PRO A 224 31.62 58.16 6.50
N TYR A 225 31.54 58.70 7.71
CA TYR A 225 32.30 59.86 8.16
C TYR A 225 32.15 60.01 9.69
N PHE A 226 33.13 60.71 10.27
CA PHE A 226 33.15 61.41 11.58
C PHE A 226 33.74 60.67 12.79
N PHE A 227 34.96 61.09 13.16
CA PHE A 227 35.30 61.39 14.56
C PHE A 227 35.79 62.85 14.65
N SER A 228 35.21 63.58 15.59
CA SER A 228 35.49 64.98 15.92
C SER A 228 36.73 65.17 16.79
N LEU A 229 37.44 66.29 16.58
CA LEU A 229 37.72 67.34 17.58
C LEU A 229 38.21 68.60 16.85
#